data_AF-A0A2Z5WWG0-F1
#
_entry.id   AF-A0A2Z5WWG0-F1
#
_cell.length_a   1.000
_cell.length_b   1.000
_cell.length_c   1.000
_cell.angle_alpha   90.00
_cell.angle_beta   90.00
_cell.angle_gamma   90.00
#
_symmetry.space_group_name_H-M   'P 1'
#
loop_
_entity.id
_entity.type
_entity.pdbx_description
1 polymer ?
#
loop_
_entity_poly.entity_id
_entity_poly.type
_entity_poly.pdbx_seq_one_letter_code
_entity_poly.pdbx_strand_id
1 'polypeptide(L)' 'MKALKAMATINEQGQITLDSPILTNKNSRVEIIVLIPESPEDFTKEEIISDFRQAWHEAMTGQTIPLSQVWEGLEND' A
#
# COMPACT_ATOMS: atom_id res chain seq x y z
N MET A 1 20.58 15.82 -0.92
CA MET A 1 20.18 14.82 -1.93
C MET A 1 18.89 15.29 -2.59
N LYS A 2 18.68 15.03 -3.88
CA LYS A 2 17.44 15.39 -4.60
C LYS A 2 16.81 14.10 -5.13
N ALA A 3 15.56 13.85 -4.76
CA ALA A 3 14.81 12.68 -5.24
C ALA A 3 14.23 12.96 -6.64
N LEU A 4 14.29 11.96 -7.51
CA LEU A 4 13.66 11.98 -8.84
C LEU A 4 12.77 10.75 -8.95
N LYS A 5 11.50 10.95 -9.36
CA LYS A 5 10.58 9.85 -9.68
C LYS A 5 10.69 9.55 -11.16
N ALA A 6 11.00 8.30 -11.50
CA ALA A 6 11.00 7.78 -12.86
C ALA A 6 10.29 6.44 -12.88
N MET A 7 9.68 6.09 -14.01
CA MET A 7 9.08 4.77 -14.21
C MET A 7 10.13 3.79 -14.71
N ALA A 8 10.00 2.56 -14.24
CA ALA A 8 10.91 1.47 -14.54
C ALA A 8 10.16 0.15 -14.45
N THR A 9 10.65 -0.84 -15.19
CA THR A 9 10.16 -2.21 -15.16
C THR A 9 11.19 -3.11 -14.48
N ILE A 10 10.73 -3.97 -13.57
CA ILE A 10 11.52 -5.07 -13.01
C ILE A 10 11.19 -6.32 -13.81
N ASN A 11 12.18 -6.92 -14.47
CA ASN A 11 11.98 -8.17 -15.20
C ASN A 11 12.01 -9.39 -14.27
N GLU A 12 11.73 -10.57 -14.83
CA GLU A 12 11.72 -11.84 -14.08
C GLU A 12 13.06 -12.20 -13.43
N GLN A 13 14.17 -11.62 -13.92
CA GLN A 13 15.51 -11.80 -13.37
C GLN A 13 15.85 -10.77 -12.29
N GLY A 14 14.91 -9.90 -11.91
CA GLY A 14 15.09 -8.86 -10.90
C GLY A 14 15.88 -7.63 -11.37
N GLN A 15 16.09 -7.46 -12.68
CA GLN A 15 16.79 -6.30 -13.24
C GLN A 15 15.83 -5.14 -13.45
N ILE A 16 16.25 -3.95 -13.04
CA ILE A 16 15.48 -2.70 -13.23
C ILE A 16 15.89 -2.06 -14.56
N THR A 17 14.93 -1.84 -15.44
CA THR A 17 15.11 -1.05 -16.66
C THR A 17 14.28 0.21 -16.57
N LEU A 18 14.91 1.38 -16.67
CA LEU A 18 14.21 2.65 -16.68
C LEU A 18 13.52 2.87 -18.03
N ASP A 19 12.28 3.34 -17.99
CA ASP A 19 11.51 3.64 -19.21
C ASP A 19 12.09 4.86 -19.96
N SER A 20 12.85 5.70 -19.25
CA SER A 20 13.53 6.87 -19.79
C SER A 20 14.83 7.16 -19.02
N PRO A 21 15.86 7.69 -19.69
CA PRO A 21 17.14 7.99 -19.04
C PRO A 21 17.01 9.13 -18.02
N ILE A 22 17.73 9.01 -16.91
CA ILE A 22 17.86 10.10 -15.92
C ILE A 22 18.88 11.11 -16.45
N LEU A 23 18.40 12.27 -16.89
CA LEU A 23 19.26 13.34 -17.38
C LEU A 23 19.95 14.03 -16.19
N THR A 24 21.25 13.76 -16.05
CA THR A 24 22.11 14.43 -15.06
C THR A 24 23.34 15.02 -15.75
N ASN A 25 23.85 16.13 -15.22
CA ASN A 25 24.94 16.87 -15.86
C ASN A 25 26.32 16.26 -15.56
N LYS A 26 26.38 15.19 -14.77
CA LYS A 26 27.63 14.56 -14.28
C LYS A 26 27.40 13.07 -14.05
N ASN A 27 28.39 12.25 -14.41
CA ASN A 27 28.42 10.85 -13.99
C ASN A 27 28.56 10.78 -12.46
N SER A 28 27.67 10.07 -11.78
CA SER A 28 27.62 9.99 -10.31
C SER A 28 26.93 8.70 -9.88
N ARG A 29 27.32 8.18 -8.72
CA ARG A 29 26.60 7.08 -8.05
C ARG A 29 25.30 7.62 -7.46
N VAL A 30 24.23 6.85 -7.59
CA VAL A 30 22.90 7.20 -7.08
C VAL A 30 22.36 6.10 -6.16
N GLU A 31 21.46 6.47 -5.27
CA GLU A 31 20.63 5.53 -4.49
C GLU A 31 19.28 5.36 -5.19
N ILE A 32 18.79 4.12 -5.27
CA ILE A 32 17.50 3.79 -5.91
C ILE A 32 16.55 3.29 -4.83
N ILE A 33 15.34 3.87 -4.80
CA ILE A 33 14.23 3.42 -3.97
C ILE A 33 13.19 2.80 -4.91
N VAL A 34 12.81 1.56 -4.66
CA VAL A 34 11.83 0.81 -5.45
C VAL A 34 10.53 0.73 -4.67
N LEU A 35 9.43 1.17 -5.28
CA LEU A 35 8.09 1.02 -4.73
C LEU A 35 7.39 -0.09 -5.50
N ILE A 36 7.23 -1.25 -4.87
CA ILE A 36 6.44 -2.36 -5.42
C ILE A 36 5.01 -2.17 -4.91
N PRO A 37 4.00 -2.00 -5.79
CA PRO A 37 2.63 -1.96 -5.34
C PRO A 37 2.31 -3.30 -4.70
N GLU A 38 1.83 -3.27 -3.47
CA GLU A 38 1.17 -4.44 -2.90
C GLU A 38 -0.01 -4.76 -3.84
N SER A 39 -0.15 -6.03 -4.22
CA SER A 39 -1.41 -6.46 -4.80
C SER A 39 -2.51 -6.00 -3.84
N PRO A 40 -3.63 -5.44 -4.31
CA PRO A 40 -4.79 -5.36 -3.44
C PRO A 40 -4.95 -6.77 -2.88
N GLU A 41 -5.01 -6.91 -1.55
CA GLU A 41 -5.30 -8.20 -0.94
C GLU A 41 -6.43 -8.82 -1.74
N ASP A 42 -6.23 -10.05 -2.23
CA ASP A 42 -7.17 -10.73 -3.13
C ASP A 42 -8.42 -11.14 -2.33
N PHE A 43 -9.13 -10.15 -1.79
CA PHE A 43 -10.45 -10.35 -1.24
C PHE A 43 -11.37 -10.69 -2.40
N THR A 44 -11.97 -11.86 -2.31
CA THR A 44 -13.07 -12.23 -3.18
C THR A 44 -14.20 -11.21 -3.02
N LYS A 45 -14.98 -11.04 -4.09
CA LYS A 45 -16.14 -10.15 -4.06
C LYS A 45 -17.13 -10.58 -2.97
N GLU A 46 -17.20 -11.88 -2.72
CA GLU A 46 -18.01 -12.52 -1.69
C GLU A 46 -17.56 -12.10 -0.27
N GLU A 47 -16.26 -12.08 0.01
CA GLU A 47 -15.70 -11.60 1.29
C GLU A 47 -16.05 -10.14 1.54
N ILE A 48 -15.82 -9.26 0.56
CA ILE A 48 -16.14 -7.83 0.68
C ILE A 48 -17.64 -7.60 0.97
N ILE A 49 -18.52 -8.34 0.29
CA ILE A 49 -19.97 -8.23 0.50
C ILE A 49 -20.38 -8.75 1.89
N SER A 50 -19.75 -9.83 2.35
CA SER A 50 -19.99 -10.41 3.66
C SER A 50 -19.62 -9.42 4.77
N ASP A 51 -18.39 -8.89 4.71
CA ASP A 51 -17.87 -7.94 5.68
C ASP A 51 -18.72 -6.67 5.74
N PHE A 52 -19.13 -6.16 4.58
CA PHE A 52 -20.02 -5.00 4.51
C PHE A 52 -21.39 -5.27 5.16
N ARG A 53 -21.99 -6.44 4.92
CA ARG A 53 -23.29 -6.79 5.53
C ARG A 53 -23.18 -6.89 7.04
N GLN A 54 -22.08 -7.47 7.53
CA GLN A 54 -21.81 -7.57 8.95
C GLN A 54 -21.65 -6.19 9.58
N ALA A 55 -20.76 -5.34 9.06
CA ALA A 55 -20.54 -3.99 9.57
C ALA A 55 -21.83 -3.15 9.54
N TRP A 56 -22.65 -3.29 8.49
CA TRP A 56 -23.96 -2.64 8.39
C TRP A 56 -24.93 -3.13 9.48
N HIS A 57 -24.99 -4.44 9.72
CA HIS A 57 -25.83 -5.00 10.79
C HIS A 57 -25.39 -4.50 12.17
N GLU A 58 -24.09 -4.49 12.43
CA GLU A 58 -23.51 -4.00 13.69
C GLU A 58 -23.85 -2.52 13.93
N ALA A 59 -23.68 -1.67 12.90
CA ALA A 59 -24.05 -0.27 12.96
C ALA A 59 -25.55 -0.07 13.23
N MET A 60 -26.41 -0.82 12.55
CA MET A 60 -27.87 -0.72 12.70
C MET A 60 -28.38 -1.26 14.04
N THR A 61 -27.64 -2.16 14.68
CA THR A 61 -28.00 -2.77 15.99
C THR A 61 -27.28 -2.13 17.17
N GLY A 62 -26.40 -1.15 16.92
CA GLY A 62 -25.61 -0.50 17.96
C GLY A 62 -24.51 -1.39 18.55
N GLN A 63 -24.15 -2.50 17.87
CA GLN A 63 -23.01 -3.35 18.20
C GLN A 63 -21.71 -2.70 17.71
N THR A 64 -21.46 -1.47 18.17
CA THR A 64 -20.31 -0.65 17.77
C THR A 64 -19.53 -0.23 19.01
N ILE A 65 -18.22 -0.13 18.91
CA ILE A 65 -17.38 0.45 19.96
C ILE A 65 -17.21 1.96 19.75
N PRO A 66 -17.26 2.79 20.81
CA PRO A 66 -16.89 4.20 20.72
C PRO A 66 -15.46 4.38 20.24
N LEU A 67 -15.22 5.40 19.41
CA LEU A 67 -13.89 5.68 18.86
C LEU A 67 -12.82 5.86 19.95
N SER A 68 -13.17 6.40 21.12
CA SER A 68 -12.25 6.53 22.25
C SER A 68 -11.74 5.19 22.79
N GLN A 69 -12.56 4.12 22.69
CA GLN A 69 -12.20 2.77 23.15
C GLN A 69 -11.47 1.94 22.10
N VAL A 70 -11.50 2.35 20.82
CA VAL A 70 -10.75 1.69 19.74
C VAL A 70 -9.25 1.72 20.02
N TRP A 71 -8.74 2.86 20.51
CA TRP A 71 -7.31 3.05 20.76
C TRP A 71 -6.79 2.25 21.96
N GLU A 72 -7.62 2.06 23.00
CA GLU A 72 -7.28 1.29 24.21
C GLU A 72 -6.97 -0.19 23.88
N GLY A 73 -7.56 -0.74 22.82
CA GLY A 73 -7.31 -2.12 22.37
C GLY A 73 -6.02 -2.28 21.56
N LEU A 74 -5.48 -1.20 20.98
CA LEU A 74 -4.28 -1.23 20.12
C LEU A 74 -2.98 -0.96 20.88
N GLU A 75 -3.05 -0.34 22.06
CA GLU A 75 -1.87 -0.05 22.90
C GLU A 75 -1.39 -1.26 23.72
N ASN A 76 -2.14 -2.38 23.71
CA ASN A 76 -1.89 -3.56 24.53
C ASN A 76 -1.30 -4.76 23.76
N ASP A 77 -0.84 -4.57 22.51
CA ASP A 77 -0.14 -5.58 21.69
C ASP A 77 1.28 -5.12 21.28
#